data_AF-A0A524NWX0-F1
#
_entry.id   AF-A0A524NWX0-F1
#
_cell.length_a   1.000
_cell.length_b   1.000
_cell.length_c   1.000
_cell.angle_alpha   90.00
_cell.angle_beta   90.00
_cell.angle_gamma   90.00
#
_symmetry.space_group_name_H-M   'P 1'
#
loop_
_entity.id
_entity.type
_entity.pdbx_description
1 polymer ?
#
loop_
_entity_poly.entity_id
_entity_poly.type
_entity_poly.pdbx_seq_one_letter_code
_entity_poly.pdbx_strand_id
1 'polypeptide(L)'
;MNILLFYFSGTGNTWWLVNEFARRSREDHHTVDLHSIEKITDDQWQSINKMWGNADLVGFAHPIYGSDAPKIMKEFLTTIATIYRKNATTENGHLCSPRWNYLAEMGG
;
A
#
# COMPACT_ATOMS: atom_id res chain seq x y z
N MET A 1 -6.84 -9.58 12.09
CA MET A 1 -6.45 -9.35 10.68
C MET A 1 -5.13 -8.63 10.63
N ASN A 2 -4.34 -8.88 9.59
CA ASN A 2 -3.19 -8.09 9.19
C ASN A 2 -3.65 -6.98 8.23
N ILE A 3 -3.60 -5.74 8.68
CA ILE A 3 -4.04 -4.58 7.90
C ILE A 3 -2.82 -3.76 7.49
N LEU A 4 -2.62 -3.59 6.19
CA LEU A 4 -1.61 -2.71 5.63
C LEU A 4 -2.28 -1.44 5.11
N LEU A 5 -2.00 -0.29 5.70
CA LEU A 5 -2.67 0.97 5.37
C LEU A 5 -1.66 2.02 4.89
N PHE A 6 -1.80 2.41 3.63
CA PHE A 6 -1.04 3.50 3.03
C PHE A 6 -1.79 4.81 3.14
N TYR A 7 -1.09 5.90 3.43
CA TYR A 7 -1.73 7.21 3.51
C TYR A 7 -0.90 8.37 2.99
N PHE A 8 -1.61 9.40 2.54
CA PHE A 8 -1.11 10.74 2.29
C PHE A 8 -1.92 11.71 3.13
N SER A 9 -1.26 12.67 3.81
CA SER A 9 -1.98 13.57 4.72
C SER A 9 -1.96 15.04 4.35
N GLY A 10 -0.95 15.53 3.61
CA GLY A 10 -0.79 16.96 3.32
C GLY A 10 -0.61 17.83 4.57
N THR A 11 -1.71 18.13 5.28
CA THR A 11 -1.79 19.03 6.45
C THR A 11 -2.04 18.32 7.79
N GLY A 12 -2.11 16.98 7.83
CA GLY A 12 -2.15 16.19 9.08
C GLY A 12 -3.51 15.57 9.45
N ASN A 13 -4.61 15.97 8.82
CA ASN A 13 -5.94 15.42 9.16
C ASN A 13 -6.04 13.91 8.89
N THR A 14 -5.61 13.46 7.71
CA THR A 14 -5.58 12.03 7.37
C THR A 14 -4.64 11.26 8.29
N TRP A 15 -3.49 11.85 8.65
CA TRP A 15 -2.55 11.25 9.61
C TRP A 15 -3.26 10.99 10.95
N TRP A 16 -3.98 11.97 11.49
CA TRP A 16 -4.72 11.77 12.74
C TRP A 16 -5.77 10.66 12.59
N LEU A 17 -6.53 10.67 11.50
CA LEU A 17 -7.58 9.68 11.23
C LEU A 17 -7.02 8.25 11.15
N VAL A 18 -5.92 8.03 10.42
CA VAL A 18 -5.33 6.68 10.28
C VAL A 18 -4.71 6.18 11.59
N ASN A 19 -4.20 7.07 12.43
CA ASN A 19 -3.71 6.69 13.76
C ASN A 19 -4.87 6.29 14.68
N GLU A 20 -5.98 7.02 14.64
CA GLU A 20 -7.18 6.66 15.40
C GLU A 20 -7.81 5.35 14.91
N PHE A 21 -7.86 5.14 13.60
CA PHE A 21 -8.26 3.85 13.00
C PHE A 21 -7.37 2.70 13.49
N ALA A 22 -6.04 2.89 13.45
CA ALA A 22 -5.10 1.87 13.89
C ALA A 22 -5.23 1.58 15.38
N ARG A 23 -5.45 2.61 16.22
CA ARG A 23 -5.70 2.45 17.66
C ARG A 23 -6.91 1.54 17.91
N ARG A 24 -8.06 1.87 17.32
CA ARG A 24 -9.29 1.08 17.49
C ARG A 24 -9.17 -0.34 16.94
N SER A 25 -8.57 -0.49 15.76
CA SER A 25 -8.36 -1.82 15.16
C SER A 25 -7.46 -2.70 16.03
N ARG A 26 -6.44 -2.12 16.67
CA ARG A 26 -5.57 -2.85 17.60
C ARG A 26 -6.27 -3.22 18.90
N GLU A 27 -7.21 -2.41 19.37
CA GLU A 27 -8.10 -2.75 20.49
C GLU A 27 -8.95 -3.99 20.18
N ASP A 28 -9.36 -4.13 18.93
CA ASP A 28 -10.07 -5.32 18.40
C ASP A 28 -9.13 -6.47 17.98
N HIS A 29 -7.90 -6.49 18.51
CA HIS A 29 -6.87 -7.53 18.26
C HIS A 29 -6.46 -7.67 16.79
N HIS A 30 -6.46 -6.59 16.02
CA HIS A 30 -5.88 -6.56 14.67
C HIS A 30 -4.47 -5.97 14.68
N THR A 31 -3.63 -6.42 13.76
CA THR A 31 -2.32 -5.81 13.47
C THR A 31 -2.52 -4.77 12.37
N VAL A 32 -1.94 -3.59 12.55
CA VAL A 32 -2.07 -2.48 11.61
C VAL A 32 -0.71 -1.85 11.35
N ASP A 33 -0.26 -1.91 10.10
CA ASP A 33 0.97 -1.30 9.60
C ASP A 33 0.62 -0.04 8.82
N LEU A 34 1.06 1.12 9.31
CA LEU A 34 0.78 2.43 8.73
C LEU A 34 1.99 2.93 7.94
N HIS A 35 1.80 3.22 6.65
CA HIS A 35 2.85 3.75 5.79
C HIS A 35 2.45 5.06 5.14
N SER A 36 3.18 6.14 5.45
CA SER A 36 3.05 7.39 4.70
C SER A 36 3.71 7.21 3.33
N ILE A 37 2.95 7.43 2.25
CA ILE A 37 3.46 7.25 0.88
C ILE A 37 4.57 8.25 0.51
N GLU A 38 4.69 9.35 1.26
CA GLU A 38 5.72 10.38 1.07
C GLU A 38 7.09 9.98 1.61
N LYS A 39 7.14 8.97 2.48
CA LYS A 39 8.34 8.61 3.25
C LYS A 39 8.83 7.20 2.95
N ILE A 40 8.25 6.51 1.98
CA ILE A 40 8.65 5.14 1.63
C ILE A 40 9.99 5.19 0.94
N THR A 41 11.01 4.59 1.57
CA THR A 41 12.33 4.38 0.96
C THR A 41 12.39 3.06 0.20
N ASP A 42 13.40 2.88 -0.64
CA ASP A 42 13.62 1.62 -1.38
C ASP A 42 13.81 0.42 -0.44
N ASP A 43 14.52 0.61 0.68
CA ASP A 43 14.67 -0.43 1.70
C ASP A 43 13.33 -0.78 2.37
N GLN A 44 12.48 0.22 2.60
CA GLN A 44 11.15 -0.01 3.16
C GLN A 44 10.24 -0.76 2.20
N TRP A 45 10.41 -0.59 0.89
CA TRP A 45 9.64 -1.34 -0.11
C TRP A 45 9.82 -2.85 0.00
N GLN A 46 11.01 -3.33 0.36
CA GLN A 46 11.24 -4.77 0.57
C GLN A 46 10.39 -5.31 1.74
N SER A 47 10.38 -4.58 2.85
CA SER A 47 9.56 -4.92 4.02
C SER A 47 8.07 -4.84 3.70
N ILE A 48 7.64 -3.77 3.03
CA ILE A 48 6.26 -3.54 2.60
C ILE A 48 5.78 -4.67 1.68
N ASN A 49 6.60 -5.12 0.74
CA ASN A 49 6.24 -6.22 -0.16
C ASN A 49 5.93 -7.52 0.62
N LYS A 50 6.75 -7.83 1.63
CA LYS A 50 6.50 -8.98 2.51
C LYS A 50 5.23 -8.80 3.34
N MET A 51 4.97 -7.61 3.87
CA MET A 51 3.74 -7.32 4.61
C MET A 51 2.51 -7.42 3.72
N TRP A 52 2.61 -6.93 2.48
CA TRP A 52 1.54 -6.98 1.51
C TRP A 52 1.08 -8.41 1.24
N GLY A 53 2.02 -9.33 0.99
CA GLY A 53 1.69 -10.74 0.73
C GLY A 53 1.00 -11.46 1.89
N ASN A 54 1.08 -10.92 3.11
CA ASN A 54 0.46 -11.46 4.32
C ASN A 54 -0.75 -10.63 4.82
N ALA A 55 -1.11 -9.56 4.11
CA ALA A 55 -2.18 -8.66 4.52
C ALA A 55 -3.55 -9.27 4.17
N ASP A 56 -4.46 -9.27 5.14
CA ASP A 56 -5.87 -9.61 4.93
C ASP A 56 -6.62 -8.43 4.31
N LEU A 57 -6.16 -7.21 4.59
CA LEU A 57 -6.73 -5.96 4.10
C LEU A 57 -5.60 -4.99 3.72
N VAL A 58 -5.71 -4.40 2.53
CA VAL A 58 -4.89 -3.27 2.12
C VAL A 58 -5.77 -2.05 1.92
N GLY A 59 -5.45 -0.98 2.63
CA GLY A 59 -6.19 0.28 2.59
C GLY A 59 -5.37 1.44 2.04
N PHE A 60 -6.08 2.45 1.53
CA PHE A 60 -5.51 3.71 1.06
C PHE A 60 -6.30 4.87 1.66
N ALA A 61 -5.61 5.79 2.33
CA ALA A 61 -6.23 6.95 2.95
C ALA A 61 -5.61 8.25 2.43
N HIS A 62 -6.45 9.20 2.01
CA HIS A 62 -5.99 10.49 1.51
C HIS A 62 -7.05 11.56 1.77
N PRO A 63 -6.67 12.85 1.86
CA PRO A 63 -7.65 13.94 1.82
C PRO A 63 -8.34 13.97 0.46
N ILE A 64 -9.51 14.62 0.39
CA ILE A 64 -10.18 14.90 -0.88
C ILE A 64 -9.75 16.29 -1.36
N TYR A 65 -9.15 16.38 -2.54
CA TYR A 65 -8.78 17.63 -3.21
C TYR A 65 -9.68 17.82 -4.43
N GLY A 66 -10.57 18.82 -4.40
CA GLY A 66 -11.47 19.11 -5.53
C GLY A 66 -12.34 17.91 -5.92
N SER A 67 -12.87 17.17 -4.94
CA SER A 67 -13.66 15.94 -5.12
C SER A 67 -12.90 14.73 -5.65
N ASP A 68 -11.56 14.76 -5.68
CA ASP A 68 -10.72 13.67 -6.17
C ASP A 68 -9.56 13.35 -5.21
N ALA A 69 -8.91 12.22 -5.45
CA ALA A 69 -7.66 11.86 -4.79
C ALA A 69 -6.51 12.82 -5.21
N PRO A 70 -5.62 13.19 -4.28
CA PRO A 70 -4.43 13.97 -4.57
C PRO A 70 -3.55 13.27 -5.61
N LYS A 71 -2.89 14.05 -6.47
CA LYS A 71 -2.01 13.53 -7.54
C LYS A 71 -1.00 12.51 -7.03
N ILE A 72 -0.37 12.77 -5.89
CA ILE A 72 0.60 11.85 -5.26
C ILE A 72 0.00 10.47 -4.93
N MET A 73 -1.26 10.42 -4.48
CA MET A 73 -1.93 9.14 -4.22
C MET A 73 -2.26 8.41 -5.53
N LYS A 74 -2.71 9.15 -6.56
CA LYS A 74 -2.99 8.58 -7.88
C LYS A 74 -1.74 7.99 -8.54
N GLU A 75 -0.62 8.69 -8.43
CA GLU A 75 0.68 8.22 -8.92
C GLU A 75 1.13 6.98 -8.15
N PHE A 76 1.03 6.98 -6.83
CA PHE A 76 1.33 5.82 -5.98
C PHE A 76 0.50 4.58 -6.38
N LEU A 77 -0.82 4.73 -6.55
CA LEU A 77 -1.71 3.66 -6.99
C LEU A 77 -1.36 3.15 -8.40
N THR A 78 -1.00 4.06 -9.31
CA THR A 78 -0.59 3.69 -10.68
C THR A 78 0.70 2.90 -10.69
N THR A 79 1.68 3.29 -9.86
CA THR A 79 2.94 2.55 -9.69
C THR A 79 2.68 1.14 -9.17
N ILE A 80 1.87 1.01 -8.11
CA ILE A 80 1.48 -0.30 -7.57
C ILE A 80 0.78 -1.13 -8.64
N ALA A 81 -0.25 -0.59 -9.31
CA ALA A 81 -0.99 -1.31 -10.34
C ALA A 81 -0.08 -1.79 -11.48
N THR A 82 0.92 -0.98 -11.85
CA THR A 82 1.90 -1.35 -12.88
C THR A 82 2.77 -2.52 -12.44
N ILE A 83 3.28 -2.50 -11.20
CA ILE A 83 4.04 -3.61 -10.62
C ILE A 83 3.20 -4.89 -10.59
N TYR A 84 1.96 -4.77 -10.12
CA TYR A 84 1.00 -5.87 -10.09
C TYR A 84 0.74 -6.48 -11.46
N ARG A 85 0.52 -5.64 -12.47
CA ARG A 85 0.25 -6.08 -13.83
C ARG A 85 1.46 -6.75 -14.48
N LYS A 86 2.68 -6.27 -14.21
CA LYS A 86 3.92 -6.88 -14.73
C LYS A 86 4.18 -8.26 -14.12
N ASN A 87 3.88 -8.43 -12.83
CA ASN A 87 4.17 -9.67 -12.10
C ASN A 87 3.04 -10.72 -12.22
N ALA A 88 1.90 -10.36 -12.80
CA ALA A 88 0.79 -11.27 -12.99
C ALA A 88 1.13 -12.27 -14.12
N THR A 89 1.40 -13.51 -13.75
CA THR A 89 1.51 -14.61 -14.71
C THR A 89 0.12 -14.92 -15.25
N THR A 90 -0.04 -14.98 -16.57
CA THR A 90 -1.26 -15.48 -17.18
C THR A 90 -1.24 -17.00 -17.17
N GLU A 91 -2.06 -17.63 -16.33
CA GLU A 91 -2.43 -19.05 -16.51
C GLU A 91 -3.76 -19.07 -17.28
N ASN A 92 -3.78 -19.70 -18.46
CA ASN A 92 -4.97 -19.87 -19.29
C ASN A 92 -5.75 -18.58 -19.65
N GLY A 93 -5.05 -17.43 -19.77
CA GLY A 93 -5.68 -16.16 -20.16
C GLY A 93 -6.37 -15.38 -19.03
N HIS A 94 -6.30 -15.87 -17.78
CA HIS A 94 -6.74 -15.14 -16.60
C HIS A 94 -5.55 -14.53 -15.85
N LEU A 95 -5.73 -13.31 -15.33
CA LEU A 95 -4.78 -12.67 -14.43
C LEU A 95 -4.77 -13.46 -13.12
N CYS A 96 -3.75 -14.28 -12.90
CA CYS A 96 -3.49 -14.90 -11.60
C CYS A 96 -2.76 -13.91 -10.69
N SER A 97 -2.90 -14.06 -9.36
CA SER A 97 -2.23 -13.18 -8.40
C SER A 97 -0.73 -13.16 -8.69
N PRO A 98 -0.09 -11.98 -8.76
CA PRO A 98 1.32 -11.90 -9.10
C PRO A 98 2.21 -12.70 -8.14
N ARG A 99 3.18 -13.44 -8.69
CA ARG A 99 4.29 -14.03 -7.93
C ARG A 99 5.36 -12.96 -7.73
N TRP A 100 5.69 -12.65 -6.48
CA TRP A 100 6.61 -11.58 -6.13
C TRP A 100 8.08 -12.00 -6.23
N ASN A 101 8.75 -11.61 -7.31
CA ASN A 101 10.22 -11.68 -7.46
C ASN A 101 10.77 -10.30 -7.88
N TYR A 102 10.65 -9.28 -7.03
CA TYR A 102 11.01 -7.90 -7.38
C TYR A 102 12.53 -7.59 -7.31
N LEU A 103 13.38 -8.51 -6.86
CA LEU A 103 14.81 -8.22 -6.61
C LEU A 103 15.79 -8.79 -7.64
N ALA A 104 15.35 -9.33 -8.76
CA ALA A 104 16.27 -9.80 -9.81
C ALA A 104 16.69 -8.69 -10.81
N GLU A 105 15.96 -7.58 -10.90
CA GLU A 105 16.11 -6.63 -12.04
C GLU A 105 16.62 -5.23 -11.67
N MET A 106 16.83 -4.91 -10.39
CA MET A 106 17.38 -3.61 -9.96
C MET A 106 18.75 -3.69 -9.27
N GLY A 107 19.44 -4.84 -9.39
CA GLY A 107 20.76 -5.08 -8.82
C GLY A 107 21.82 -5.44 -9.86
N GLY A 108 21.84 -4.75 -11.00
CA GLY A 108 22.83 -4.90 -12.07
C GLY A 108 23.45 -3.57 -12.47
#